data_AF-A0A958U3P4-F1
#
_entry.id   AF-A0A958U3P4-F1
#
_cell.length_a   1.000
_cell.length_b   1.000
_cell.length_c   1.000
_cell.angle_alpha   90.00
_cell.angle_beta   90.00
_cell.angle_gamma   90.00
#
_symmetry.space_group_name_H-M   'P 1'
#
loop_
_entity.id
_entity.type
_entity.pdbx_description
1 polymer ?
#
loop_
_entity_poly.entity_id
_entity_poly.type
_entity_poly.pdbx_seq_one_letter_code
_entity_poly.pdbx_strand_id
1 'polypeptide(L)'
;MKKLILVTLFFGATNLFAQQQDSILVKEIPTIKSNLLKQKQEIDALTKKLNSQNYTIGKQGQTISSLQTENKNLNASNDSLSQLIQTNSQNITTISNELGTKIQETGQKADSQIAELDSNVEKNRLYWIIATLATLLLGGLIYWLLGKRISSSKTDVETQIRNTKASLEEESVKLDNKLVEVLETQLKLQQETSKSQPVSSSEKADHSLALKVADEIIRIQKNLSRMDDSTKGLKQLNSSVQRIQDNFASNGYELVDMLGKEYNEGMKVSANFVPSEDLETGKQIITRIIKPQVNFKGEMIQAAQIEVSVGE
;
A
#
# COMPACT_ATOMS: atom_id res chain seq x y z
N MET A 1 -13.08 -169.37 -77.28
CA MET A 1 -13.88 -168.14 -77.09
C MET A 1 -13.98 -167.69 -75.62
N LYS A 2 -12.88 -167.62 -74.85
CA LYS A 2 -12.88 -167.05 -73.48
C LYS A 2 -11.93 -165.85 -73.28
N LYS A 3 -11.02 -165.58 -74.24
CA LYS A 3 -10.06 -164.47 -74.14
C LYS A 3 -10.56 -163.13 -74.71
N LEU A 4 -11.62 -163.12 -75.53
CA LEU A 4 -12.12 -161.90 -76.16
C LEU A 4 -12.94 -161.01 -75.20
N ILE A 5 -13.64 -161.61 -74.23
CA ILE A 5 -14.52 -160.87 -73.29
C ILE A 5 -13.72 -160.06 -72.26
N LEU A 6 -12.52 -160.52 -71.90
CA LEU A 6 -11.68 -159.84 -70.92
C LEU A 6 -11.11 -158.51 -71.45
N VAL A 7 -10.81 -158.45 -72.76
CA VAL A 7 -10.24 -157.26 -73.41
C VAL A 7 -11.29 -156.15 -73.55
N THR A 8 -12.54 -156.49 -73.82
CA THR A 8 -13.64 -155.52 -73.85
C THR A 8 -13.98 -154.96 -72.47
N LEU A 9 -13.84 -155.74 -71.39
CA LEU A 9 -14.04 -155.22 -70.03
C LEU A 9 -12.90 -154.25 -69.62
N PHE A 10 -11.68 -154.50 -70.08
CA PHE A 10 -10.53 -153.65 -69.76
C PHE A 10 -10.59 -152.28 -70.46
N PHE A 11 -11.10 -152.23 -71.70
CA PHE A 11 -11.30 -150.95 -72.41
C PHE A 11 -12.51 -150.13 -71.89
N GLY A 12 -13.47 -150.76 -71.23
CA GLY A 12 -14.56 -150.05 -70.54
C GLY A 12 -14.10 -149.34 -69.26
N ALA A 13 -13.16 -149.94 -68.52
CA ALA A 13 -12.66 -149.38 -67.26
C ALA A 13 -11.73 -148.17 -67.45
N THR A 14 -10.95 -148.12 -68.54
CA THR A 14 -10.00 -147.01 -68.77
C THR A 14 -10.67 -145.70 -69.20
N ASN A 15 -11.88 -145.74 -69.75
CA ASN A 15 -12.63 -144.53 -70.09
C ASN A 15 -13.30 -143.87 -68.87
N LEU A 16 -13.69 -144.64 -67.85
CA LEU A 16 -14.28 -144.07 -66.62
C LEU A 16 -13.25 -143.36 -65.73
N PHE A 17 -12.00 -143.82 -65.70
CA PHE A 17 -10.96 -143.24 -64.84
C PHE A 17 -10.31 -141.96 -65.41
N ALA A 18 -10.39 -141.71 -66.72
CA ALA A 18 -9.90 -140.46 -67.32
C ALA A 18 -10.87 -139.28 -67.12
N GLN A 19 -12.17 -139.53 -67.00
CA GLN A 19 -13.21 -138.48 -66.93
C GLN A 19 -13.39 -137.87 -65.53
N GLN A 20 -12.88 -138.53 -64.47
CA GLN A 20 -13.10 -138.11 -63.08
C GLN A 20 -12.10 -137.05 -62.59
N GLN A 21 -10.89 -136.99 -63.15
CA GLN A 21 -9.85 -136.01 -62.78
C GLN A 21 -10.10 -134.64 -63.42
N ASP A 22 -10.60 -134.59 -64.66
CA ASP A 22 -10.90 -133.33 -65.38
C ASP A 22 -12.11 -132.58 -64.82
N SER A 23 -13.06 -133.27 -64.19
CA SER A 23 -14.32 -132.67 -63.71
C SER A 23 -14.15 -131.75 -62.48
N ILE A 24 -13.13 -131.99 -61.66
CA ILE A 24 -12.85 -131.19 -60.44
C ILE A 24 -12.21 -129.85 -60.84
N LEU A 25 -11.22 -129.88 -61.72
CA LEU A 25 -10.54 -128.69 -62.22
C LEU A 25 -11.48 -127.75 -62.98
N VAL A 26 -12.39 -128.30 -63.79
CA VAL A 26 -13.39 -127.52 -64.54
C VAL A 26 -14.40 -126.82 -63.61
N LYS A 27 -14.71 -127.39 -62.44
CA LYS A 27 -15.64 -126.80 -61.45
C LYS A 27 -15.01 -125.68 -60.61
N GLU A 28 -13.69 -125.65 -60.45
CA GLU A 28 -13.00 -124.62 -59.65
C GLU A 28 -12.72 -123.33 -60.46
N ILE A 29 -12.61 -123.40 -61.79
CA ILE A 29 -12.35 -122.25 -62.67
C ILE A 29 -13.35 -121.10 -62.51
N PRO A 30 -14.68 -121.32 -62.47
CA PRO A 30 -15.66 -120.23 -62.27
C PRO A 30 -15.51 -119.53 -60.92
N THR A 31 -15.24 -120.28 -59.86
CA THR A 31 -15.01 -119.75 -58.51
C THR A 31 -13.73 -118.91 -58.46
N ILE A 32 -12.64 -119.40 -59.06
CA ILE A 32 -11.39 -118.66 -59.21
C ILE A 32 -11.62 -117.36 -60.00
N LYS A 33 -12.35 -117.42 -61.11
CA LYS A 33 -12.70 -116.23 -61.92
C LYS A 33 -13.52 -115.21 -61.13
N SER A 34 -14.50 -115.66 -60.35
CA SER A 34 -15.29 -114.79 -59.47
C SER A 34 -14.43 -114.13 -58.40
N ASN A 35 -13.55 -114.88 -57.74
CA ASN A 35 -12.63 -114.35 -56.73
C ASN A 35 -11.64 -113.35 -57.35
N LEU A 36 -11.15 -113.61 -58.56
CA LEU A 36 -10.30 -112.68 -59.31
C LEU A 36 -11.03 -111.37 -59.64
N LEU A 37 -12.30 -111.43 -60.03
CA LEU A 37 -13.12 -110.23 -60.27
C LEU A 37 -13.36 -109.43 -58.97
N LYS A 38 -13.64 -110.11 -57.85
CA LYS A 38 -13.78 -109.46 -56.53
C LYS A 38 -12.48 -108.79 -56.10
N GLN A 39 -11.35 -109.49 -56.21
CA GLN A 39 -10.03 -108.93 -55.93
C GLN A 39 -9.74 -107.70 -56.80
N LYS A 40 -10.11 -107.72 -58.09
CA LYS A 40 -9.96 -106.55 -58.97
C LYS A 40 -10.81 -105.36 -58.49
N GLN A 41 -12.05 -105.58 -58.08
CA GLN A 41 -12.92 -104.52 -57.54
C GLN A 41 -12.37 -103.95 -56.23
N GLU A 42 -11.85 -104.80 -55.34
CA GLU A 42 -11.20 -104.38 -54.10
C GLU A 42 -9.94 -103.57 -54.39
N ILE A 43 -9.10 -104.00 -55.34
CA ILE A 43 -7.93 -103.24 -55.79
C ILE A 43 -8.34 -101.87 -56.32
N ASP A 44 -9.36 -101.78 -57.18
CA ASP A 44 -9.84 -100.50 -57.72
C ASP A 44 -10.35 -99.56 -56.60
N ALA A 45 -11.07 -100.09 -55.60
CA ALA A 45 -11.54 -99.32 -54.45
C ALA A 45 -10.37 -98.83 -53.57
N LEU A 46 -9.39 -99.69 -53.32
CA LEU A 46 -8.17 -99.35 -52.60
C LEU A 46 -7.36 -98.30 -53.37
N THR A 47 -7.24 -98.39 -54.69
CA THR A 47 -6.58 -97.39 -55.53
C THR A 47 -7.27 -96.03 -55.45
N LYS A 48 -8.61 -95.98 -55.48
CA LYS A 48 -9.35 -94.72 -55.28
C LYS A 48 -9.10 -94.11 -53.90
N LYS A 49 -9.12 -94.93 -52.85
CA LYS A 49 -8.82 -94.48 -51.48
C LYS A 49 -7.38 -93.97 -51.35
N LEU A 50 -6.42 -94.68 -51.94
CA LEU A 50 -5.01 -94.29 -51.97
C LEU A 50 -4.83 -92.92 -52.68
N ASN A 51 -5.49 -92.72 -53.82
CA ASN A 51 -5.43 -91.45 -54.55
C ASN A 51 -6.03 -90.29 -53.74
N SER A 52 -7.15 -90.51 -53.05
CA SER A 52 -7.76 -89.52 -52.16
C SER A 52 -6.87 -89.18 -50.95
N GLN A 53 -6.23 -90.21 -50.36
CA GLN A 53 -5.26 -90.03 -49.29
C GLN A 53 -4.04 -89.24 -49.77
N ASN A 54 -3.49 -89.55 -50.94
CA ASN A 54 -2.36 -88.82 -51.53
C ASN A 54 -2.70 -87.34 -51.79
N TYR A 55 -3.90 -87.04 -52.28
CA TYR A 55 -4.36 -85.66 -52.44
C TYR A 55 -4.42 -84.92 -51.10
N THR A 56 -4.98 -85.57 -50.07
CA THR A 56 -5.09 -85.00 -48.71
C THR A 56 -3.71 -84.76 -48.09
N ILE A 57 -2.79 -85.71 -48.22
CA ILE A 57 -1.40 -85.59 -47.77
C ILE A 57 -0.71 -84.42 -48.47
N GLY A 58 -0.91 -84.25 -49.78
CA GLY A 58 -0.39 -83.10 -50.53
C GLY A 58 -0.90 -81.76 -49.98
N LYS A 59 -2.20 -81.67 -49.67
CA LYS A 59 -2.79 -80.47 -49.06
C LYS A 59 -2.27 -80.20 -47.65
N GLN A 60 -2.16 -81.24 -46.83
CA GLN A 60 -1.56 -81.14 -45.49
C GLN A 60 -0.10 -80.69 -45.57
N GLY A 61 0.68 -81.21 -46.53
CA GLY A 61 2.05 -80.78 -46.78
C GLY A 61 2.13 -79.27 -47.11
N GLN A 62 1.24 -78.77 -47.96
CA GLN A 62 1.14 -77.33 -48.25
C GLN A 62 0.83 -76.51 -46.99
N THR A 63 -0.14 -76.92 -46.17
CA THR A 63 -0.47 -76.25 -44.90
C THR A 63 0.70 -76.25 -43.93
N ILE A 64 1.43 -77.37 -43.81
CA ILE A 64 2.62 -77.46 -42.95
C ILE A 64 3.69 -76.49 -43.43
N SER A 65 3.95 -76.39 -44.73
CA SER A 65 4.92 -75.43 -45.28
C SER A 65 4.52 -73.97 -45.01
N SER A 66 3.23 -73.64 -45.13
CA SER A 66 2.73 -72.30 -44.77
C SER A 66 2.91 -72.01 -43.28
N LEU A 67 2.55 -72.95 -42.39
CA LEU A 67 2.73 -72.80 -40.94
C LEU A 67 4.19 -72.69 -40.54
N GLN A 68 5.11 -73.40 -41.22
CA GLN A 68 6.55 -73.28 -41.00
C GLN A 68 7.06 -71.88 -41.38
N THR A 69 6.54 -71.31 -42.47
CA THR A 69 6.89 -69.95 -42.90
C THR A 69 6.37 -68.92 -41.89
N GLU A 70 5.13 -69.07 -41.43
CA GLU A 70 4.55 -68.20 -40.41
C GLU A 70 5.32 -68.29 -39.08
N ASN A 71 5.69 -69.49 -38.64
CA ASN A 71 6.53 -69.68 -37.45
C ASN A 71 7.89 -68.99 -37.59
N LYS A 72 8.52 -69.05 -38.77
CA LYS A 72 9.78 -68.36 -39.02
C LYS A 72 9.62 -66.84 -38.91
N ASN A 73 8.53 -66.29 -39.45
CA ASN A 73 8.24 -64.86 -39.36
C ASN A 73 7.92 -64.41 -37.93
N LEU A 74 7.17 -65.23 -37.17
CA LEU A 74 6.89 -64.99 -35.76
C LEU A 74 8.18 -65.00 -34.92
N ASN A 75 9.08 -65.95 -35.15
CA ASN A 75 10.36 -66.00 -34.46
C ASN A 75 11.20 -64.75 -34.76
N ALA A 76 11.29 -64.32 -36.02
CA ALA A 76 12.02 -63.10 -36.39
C ALA A 76 11.41 -61.84 -35.74
N SER A 77 10.08 -61.79 -35.62
CA SER A 77 9.39 -60.69 -34.92
C SER A 77 9.67 -60.72 -33.42
N ASN A 78 9.68 -61.91 -32.81
CA ASN A 78 10.00 -62.08 -31.39
C ASN A 78 11.46 -61.70 -31.08
N ASP A 79 12.40 -62.05 -31.96
CA ASP A 79 13.80 -61.63 -31.84
C ASP A 79 13.94 -60.11 -31.92
N SER A 80 13.24 -59.48 -32.87
CA SER A 80 13.22 -58.02 -33.02
C SER A 80 12.63 -57.32 -31.79
N LEU A 81 11.52 -57.85 -31.25
CA LEU A 81 10.91 -57.33 -30.02
C LEU A 81 11.82 -57.51 -28.82
N SER A 82 12.49 -58.66 -28.68
CA SER A 82 13.46 -58.92 -27.63
C SER A 82 14.62 -57.91 -27.67
N GLN A 83 15.13 -57.61 -28.86
CA GLN A 83 16.16 -56.60 -29.04
C GLN A 83 15.68 -55.20 -28.65
N LEU A 84 14.47 -54.79 -29.08
CA LEU A 84 13.88 -53.51 -28.69
C LEU A 84 13.68 -53.39 -27.17
N ILE A 85 13.25 -54.47 -26.51
CA ILE A 85 13.10 -54.53 -25.06
C ILE A 85 14.46 -54.36 -24.37
N GLN A 86 15.51 -55.04 -24.85
CA GLN A 86 16.86 -54.89 -24.30
C GLN A 86 17.40 -53.47 -24.47
N THR A 87 17.26 -52.88 -25.67
CA THR A 87 17.65 -51.49 -25.92
C THR A 87 16.89 -50.51 -25.03
N ASN A 88 15.57 -50.68 -24.89
CA ASN A 88 14.78 -49.82 -24.01
C ASN A 88 15.20 -49.98 -22.54
N SER A 89 15.47 -51.19 -22.07
CA SER A 89 15.95 -51.44 -20.71
C SER A 89 17.31 -50.77 -20.45
N GLN A 90 18.22 -50.80 -21.43
CA GLN A 90 19.49 -50.09 -21.35
C GLN A 90 19.30 -48.58 -21.31
N ASN A 91 18.45 -48.03 -22.19
CA ASN A 91 18.13 -46.60 -22.22
C ASN A 91 17.53 -46.12 -20.89
N ILE A 92 16.59 -46.87 -20.31
CA ILE A 92 15.99 -46.56 -19.00
C ILE A 92 17.08 -46.51 -17.92
N THR A 93 18.00 -47.47 -17.92
CA THR A 93 19.09 -47.52 -16.94
C THR A 93 20.04 -46.32 -17.10
N THR A 94 20.43 -45.98 -18.32
CA THR A 94 21.28 -44.82 -18.63
C THR A 94 20.61 -43.51 -18.20
N ILE A 95 19.35 -43.31 -18.57
CA ILE A 95 18.59 -42.10 -18.21
C ILE A 95 18.43 -41.99 -16.69
N SER A 96 18.14 -43.11 -16.01
CA SER A 96 18.02 -43.13 -14.55
C SER A 96 19.33 -42.71 -13.86
N ASN A 97 20.48 -43.19 -14.37
CA ASN A 97 21.78 -42.84 -13.82
C ASN A 97 22.11 -41.36 -14.08
N GLU A 98 21.91 -40.87 -15.31
CA GLU A 98 22.16 -39.47 -15.68
C GLU A 98 21.26 -38.51 -14.88
N LEU A 99 20.00 -38.87 -14.68
CA LEU A 99 19.08 -38.07 -13.88
C LEU A 99 19.51 -38.07 -12.41
N GLY A 100 19.94 -39.22 -11.88
CA GLY A 100 20.49 -39.34 -10.54
C GLY A 100 21.71 -38.44 -10.32
N THR A 101 22.67 -38.46 -11.25
CA THR A 101 23.86 -37.60 -11.17
C THR A 101 23.50 -36.13 -11.27
N LYS A 102 22.59 -35.75 -12.19
CA LYS A 102 22.18 -34.36 -12.38
C LYS A 102 21.40 -33.81 -11.18
N ILE A 103 20.56 -34.63 -10.55
CA ILE A 103 19.88 -34.28 -9.30
C ILE A 103 20.91 -34.06 -8.18
N GLN A 104 21.89 -34.95 -8.05
CA GLN A 104 22.94 -34.83 -7.04
C GLN A 104 23.79 -33.56 -7.24
N GLU A 105 24.24 -33.28 -8.48
CA GLU A 105 24.99 -32.06 -8.81
C GLU A 105 24.17 -30.80 -8.55
N THR A 106 22.88 -30.81 -8.91
CA THR A 106 21.98 -29.68 -8.66
C THR A 106 21.79 -29.44 -7.16
N GLY A 107 21.62 -30.51 -6.38
CA GLY A 107 21.55 -30.45 -4.92
C GLY A 107 22.81 -29.87 -4.31
N GLN A 108 23.99 -30.40 -4.68
CA GLN A 108 25.29 -29.89 -4.21
C GLN A 108 25.52 -28.42 -4.59
N LYS A 109 25.14 -28.01 -5.80
CA LYS A 109 25.24 -26.62 -6.23
C LYS A 109 24.31 -25.71 -5.43
N ALA A 110 23.08 -26.13 -5.18
CA ALA A 110 22.14 -25.38 -4.35
C ALA A 110 22.68 -25.23 -2.92
N ASP A 111 23.15 -26.32 -2.31
CA ASP A 111 23.73 -26.31 -0.97
C ASP A 111 24.96 -25.40 -0.89
N SER A 112 25.85 -25.46 -1.90
CA SER A 112 27.02 -24.59 -1.97
C SER A 112 26.65 -23.11 -2.11
N GLN A 113 25.65 -22.79 -2.93
CA GLN A 113 25.16 -21.41 -3.10
C GLN A 113 24.47 -20.89 -1.84
N ILE A 114 23.73 -21.75 -1.14
CA ILE A 114 23.10 -21.42 0.14
C ILE A 114 24.17 -21.17 1.21
N ALA A 115 25.19 -22.04 1.30
CA ALA A 115 26.30 -21.88 2.23
C ALA A 115 27.13 -20.61 1.94
N GLU A 116 27.35 -20.29 0.67
CA GLU A 116 28.01 -19.04 0.27
C GLU A 116 27.18 -17.81 0.67
N LEU A 117 25.87 -17.84 0.44
CA LEU A 117 24.97 -16.77 0.85
C LEU A 117 24.98 -16.57 2.36
N ASP A 118 24.91 -17.66 3.15
CA ASP A 118 24.95 -17.63 4.60
C ASP A 118 26.26 -17.01 5.11
N SER A 119 27.41 -17.42 4.55
CA SER A 119 28.72 -16.85 4.88
C SER A 119 28.81 -15.35 4.56
N ASN A 120 28.27 -14.92 3.42
CA ASN A 120 28.28 -13.51 3.01
C ASN A 120 27.36 -12.64 3.88
N VAL A 121 26.20 -13.17 4.26
CA VAL A 121 25.29 -12.50 5.20
C VAL A 121 25.96 -12.37 6.57
N GLU A 122 26.60 -13.43 7.06
CA GLU A 122 27.25 -13.41 8.38
C GLU A 122 28.39 -12.38 8.46
N LYS A 123 29.27 -12.34 7.44
CA LYS A 123 30.39 -11.36 7.38
C LYS A 123 29.92 -9.91 7.40
N ASN A 124 28.81 -9.61 6.74
CA ASN A 124 28.35 -8.22 6.56
C ASN A 124 27.29 -7.79 7.59
N ARG A 125 26.67 -8.73 8.29
CA ARG A 125 25.62 -8.45 9.28
C ARG A 125 26.11 -7.55 10.41
N LEU A 126 27.33 -7.75 10.92
CA LEU A 126 27.88 -6.89 11.97
C LEU A 126 28.02 -5.44 11.51
N TYR A 127 28.50 -5.21 10.28
CA TYR A 127 28.64 -3.87 9.72
C TYR A 127 27.28 -3.16 9.54
N TRP A 128 26.24 -3.87 9.10
CA TRP A 128 24.88 -3.30 9.00
C TRP A 128 24.28 -2.97 10.37
N ILE A 129 24.51 -3.80 11.39
CA ILE A 129 24.09 -3.52 12.77
C ILE A 129 24.83 -2.29 13.30
N ILE A 130 26.15 -2.18 13.07
CA ILE A 130 26.94 -1.02 13.49
C ILE A 130 26.48 0.25 12.75
N ALA A 131 26.24 0.17 11.44
CA ALA A 131 25.81 1.32 10.63
C ALA A 131 24.43 1.85 11.04
N THR A 132 23.48 0.95 11.30
CA THR A 132 22.14 1.31 11.79
C THR A 132 22.21 1.91 13.20
N LEU A 133 22.99 1.32 14.10
CA LEU A 133 23.20 1.86 15.45
C LEU A 133 23.87 3.24 15.42
N ALA A 134 24.89 3.42 14.58
CA ALA A 134 25.57 4.70 14.42
C ALA A 134 24.63 5.79 13.90
N THR A 135 23.76 5.45 12.95
CA THR A 135 22.75 6.37 12.41
C THR A 135 21.73 6.76 13.47
N LEU A 136 21.29 5.81 14.30
CA LEU A 136 20.35 6.04 15.39
C LEU A 136 20.97 6.96 16.47
N LEU A 137 22.23 6.72 16.84
CA LEU A 137 22.97 7.58 17.77
C LEU A 137 23.18 8.99 17.21
N LEU A 138 23.49 9.12 15.92
CA LEU A 138 23.58 10.41 15.22
C LEU A 138 22.24 11.17 15.27
N GLY A 139 21.13 10.48 15.01
CA GLY A 139 19.79 11.05 15.13
C GLY A 139 19.49 11.55 16.54
N GLY A 140 19.82 10.75 17.57
CA GLY A 140 19.69 11.16 18.97
C GLY A 140 20.55 12.36 19.34
N LEU A 141 21.80 12.41 18.87
CA LEU A 141 22.71 13.53 19.10
C LEU A 141 22.20 14.82 18.45
N ILE A 142 21.72 14.74 17.21
CA ILE A 142 21.14 15.89 16.49
C ILE A 142 19.89 16.40 17.23
N TYR A 143 19.00 15.49 17.64
CA TYR A 143 17.80 15.86 18.41
C TYR A 143 18.16 16.57 19.72
N TRP A 144 19.15 16.05 20.46
CA TRP A 144 19.61 16.67 21.70
C TRP A 144 20.24 18.05 21.49
N LEU A 145 21.10 18.21 20.47
CA LEU A 145 21.72 19.49 20.14
C LEU A 145 20.69 20.55 19.72
N LEU A 146 19.72 20.17 18.89
CA LEU A 146 18.63 21.05 18.47
C LEU A 146 17.74 21.46 19.65
N GLY A 147 17.38 20.50 20.52
CA GLY A 147 16.60 20.78 21.72
C GLY A 147 17.30 21.80 22.64
N LYS A 148 18.60 21.63 22.86
CA LYS A 148 19.41 22.56 23.66
C LYS A 148 19.43 23.96 23.03
N ARG A 149 19.65 24.05 21.72
CA ARG A 149 19.69 25.34 20.99
C ARG A 149 18.34 26.06 21.04
N ILE A 150 17.25 25.35 20.78
CA ILE A 150 15.90 25.94 20.78
C ILE A 150 15.53 26.45 22.17
N SER A 151 15.81 25.69 23.22
CA SER A 151 15.53 26.13 24.59
C SER A 151 16.33 27.38 24.97
N SER A 152 17.62 27.44 24.62
CA SER A 152 18.44 28.63 24.88
C SER A 152 17.97 29.87 24.12
N SER A 153 17.53 29.70 22.87
CA SER A 153 17.09 30.83 22.04
C SER A 153 15.74 31.40 22.46
N LYS A 154 14.79 30.58 22.91
CA LYS A 154 13.49 31.08 23.39
C LYS A 154 13.64 31.97 24.63
N THR A 155 14.42 31.52 25.62
CA THR A 155 14.63 32.28 26.86
C THR A 155 15.34 33.60 26.62
N ASP A 156 16.34 33.64 25.73
CA ASP A 156 17.08 34.86 25.43
C ASP A 156 16.20 35.91 24.70
N VAL A 157 15.46 35.49 23.67
CA VAL A 157 14.59 36.39 22.91
C VAL A 157 13.44 36.91 23.78
N GLU A 158 12.80 36.06 24.57
CA GLU A 158 11.72 36.49 25.48
C GLU A 158 12.23 37.48 26.54
N THR A 159 13.41 37.21 27.11
CA THR A 159 14.03 38.11 28.09
C THR A 159 14.39 39.47 27.46
N GLN A 160 14.95 39.46 26.24
CA GLN A 160 15.26 40.69 25.50
C GLN A 160 13.98 41.50 25.18
N ILE A 161 12.94 40.85 24.67
CA ILE A 161 11.65 41.50 24.38
C ILE A 161 11.06 42.11 25.65
N ARG A 162 11.07 41.39 26.77
CA ARG A 162 10.54 41.88 28.05
C ARG A 162 11.32 43.09 28.56
N ASN A 163 12.65 43.04 28.49
CA ASN A 163 13.52 44.13 28.93
C ASN A 163 13.37 45.37 28.03
N THR A 164 13.29 45.18 26.71
CA THR A 164 13.06 46.28 25.77
C THR A 164 11.67 46.90 25.96
N LYS A 165 10.62 46.09 26.17
CA LYS A 165 9.27 46.59 26.50
C LYS A 165 9.30 47.45 27.76
N ALA A 166 9.91 46.95 28.84
CA ALA A 166 10.03 47.71 30.09
C ALA A 166 10.80 49.03 29.92
N SER A 167 11.90 49.00 29.16
CA SER A 167 12.68 50.21 28.86
C SER A 167 11.91 51.23 28.02
N LEU A 168 11.12 50.78 27.04
CA LEU A 168 10.27 51.64 26.21
C LEU A 168 9.14 52.26 27.03
N GLU A 169 8.50 51.49 27.91
CA GLU A 169 7.49 52.00 28.82
C GLU A 169 8.06 53.04 29.78
N GLU A 170 9.23 52.79 30.39
CA GLU A 170 9.90 53.77 31.27
C GLU A 170 10.25 55.08 30.52
N GLU A 171 10.77 54.98 29.29
CA GLU A 171 11.11 56.17 28.50
C GLU A 171 9.86 56.92 28.04
N SER A 172 8.79 56.21 27.67
CA SER A 172 7.49 56.82 27.36
C SER A 172 6.95 57.61 28.55
N VAL A 173 7.00 57.03 29.76
CA VAL A 173 6.55 57.69 30.99
C VAL A 173 7.39 58.95 31.30
N LYS A 174 8.70 58.91 31.06
CA LYS A 174 9.57 60.10 31.23
C LYS A 174 9.23 61.22 30.26
N LEU A 175 8.99 60.88 28.98
CA LEU A 175 8.60 61.85 27.96
C LEU A 175 7.25 62.47 28.26
N ASP A 176 6.25 61.65 28.63
CA ASP A 176 4.92 62.14 29.01
C ASP A 176 4.98 63.02 30.26
N ASN A 177 5.83 62.71 31.25
CA ASN A 177 6.04 63.60 32.41
C ASN A 177 6.59 64.98 32.02
N LYS A 178 7.61 65.02 31.15
CA LYS A 178 8.16 66.29 30.64
C LYS A 178 7.11 67.08 29.85
N LEU A 179 6.27 66.37 29.08
CA LEU A 179 5.19 67.01 28.34
C LEU A 179 4.18 67.64 29.29
N VAL A 180 3.75 66.93 30.33
CA VAL A 180 2.84 67.48 31.35
C VAL A 180 3.44 68.72 32.02
N GLU A 181 4.73 68.70 32.36
CA GLU A 181 5.43 69.86 32.93
C GLU A 181 5.41 71.09 32.01
N VAL A 182 5.63 70.88 30.71
CA VAL A 182 5.55 71.94 29.68
C VAL A 182 4.13 72.48 29.55
N LEU A 183 3.12 71.60 29.51
CA LEU A 183 1.71 72.01 29.41
C LEU A 183 1.28 72.78 30.66
N GLU A 184 1.68 72.34 31.85
CA GLU A 184 1.41 73.03 33.12
C GLU A 184 2.03 74.43 33.12
N THR A 185 3.26 74.56 32.62
CA THR A 185 3.95 75.86 32.49
C THR A 185 3.21 76.77 31.49
N GLN A 186 2.79 76.25 30.34
CA GLN A 186 2.04 77.02 29.35
C GLN A 186 0.68 77.48 29.87
N LEU A 187 -0.05 76.62 30.60
CA LEU A 187 -1.32 76.98 31.23
C LEU A 187 -1.15 78.07 32.31
N LYS A 188 -0.09 77.98 33.14
CA LYS A 188 0.21 79.01 34.15
C LYS A 188 0.56 80.35 33.50
N LEU A 189 1.37 80.35 32.45
CA LEU A 189 1.70 81.58 31.70
C LEU A 189 0.45 82.21 31.07
N GLN A 190 -0.46 81.41 30.50
CA GLN A 190 -1.73 81.91 29.96
C GLN A 190 -2.63 82.53 31.06
N GLN A 191 -2.61 81.97 32.28
CA GLN A 191 -3.35 82.53 33.41
C GLN A 191 -2.79 83.88 33.86
N GLU A 192 -1.46 84.02 33.91
CA GLU A 192 -0.80 85.27 34.32
C GLU A 192 -1.01 86.40 33.30
N THR A 193 -1.00 86.08 32.00
CA THR A 193 -1.31 87.06 30.94
C THR A 193 -2.78 87.45 30.91
N SER A 194 -3.70 86.52 31.20
CA SER A 194 -5.15 86.80 31.25
C SER A 194 -5.55 87.69 32.45
N LYS A 195 -4.77 87.70 33.53
CA LYS A 195 -5.01 88.56 34.72
C LYS A 195 -4.60 90.02 34.53
N SER A 196 -3.84 90.34 33.47
CA SER A 196 -3.22 91.66 33.27
C SER A 196 -3.87 92.53 32.17
N GLN A 197 -4.97 92.08 31.54
CA GLN A 197 -5.75 92.89 30.58
C GLN A 197 -7.07 93.40 31.19
N PRO A 198 -7.41 94.70 31.03
CA PRO A 198 -8.71 95.23 31.42
C PRO A 198 -9.80 94.72 30.46
N VAL A 199 -10.93 94.32 31.05
CA VAL A 199 -12.11 93.81 30.37
C VAL A 199 -12.73 94.90 29.48
N SER A 200 -12.53 94.80 28.18
CA SER A 200 -13.39 95.48 27.21
C SER A 200 -13.66 94.57 26.01
N SER A 201 -14.95 94.39 25.73
CA SER A 201 -15.56 93.79 24.55
C SER A 201 -15.69 92.26 24.50
N SER A 202 -16.81 91.87 23.91
CA SER A 202 -17.40 90.55 23.75
C SER A 202 -16.64 89.63 22.79
N GLU A 203 -15.33 89.50 22.97
CA GLU A 203 -14.54 88.53 22.21
C GLU A 203 -14.58 87.17 22.91
N LYS A 204 -14.94 86.13 22.15
CA LYS A 204 -14.91 84.74 22.62
C LYS A 204 -13.49 84.44 23.11
N ALA A 205 -13.37 83.95 24.34
CA ALA A 205 -12.08 83.54 24.88
C ALA A 205 -11.39 82.54 23.94
N ASP A 206 -10.09 82.71 23.68
CA ASP A 206 -9.33 81.76 22.87
C ASP A 206 -9.06 80.48 23.68
N HIS A 207 -9.84 79.44 23.39
CA HIS A 207 -9.75 78.13 24.04
C HIS A 207 -8.71 77.20 23.40
N SER A 208 -7.99 77.63 22.36
CA SER A 208 -7.13 76.74 21.54
C SER A 208 -6.07 75.99 22.34
N LEU A 209 -5.43 76.64 23.34
CA LEU A 209 -4.44 75.97 24.20
C LEU A 209 -5.12 74.95 25.12
N ALA A 210 -6.24 75.32 25.74
CA ALA A 210 -6.99 74.45 26.63
C ALA A 210 -7.50 73.19 25.89
N LEU A 211 -8.00 73.34 24.66
CA LEU A 211 -8.42 72.21 23.83
C LEU A 211 -7.25 71.28 23.47
N LYS A 212 -6.07 71.84 23.16
CA LYS A 212 -4.86 71.02 22.93
C LYS A 212 -4.41 70.27 24.19
N VAL A 213 -4.46 70.92 25.35
CA VAL A 213 -4.16 70.27 26.63
C VAL A 213 -5.15 69.15 26.92
N ALA A 214 -6.44 69.36 26.65
CA ALA A 214 -7.48 68.33 26.81
C ALA A 214 -7.20 67.10 25.96
N ASP A 215 -6.93 67.29 24.67
CA ASP A 215 -6.57 66.22 23.75
C ASP A 215 -5.33 65.44 24.27
N GLU A 216 -4.37 66.17 24.82
CA GLU A 216 -3.12 65.62 25.34
C GLU A 216 -3.29 64.81 26.63
N ILE A 217 -4.13 65.28 27.55
CA ILE A 217 -4.48 64.56 28.77
C ILE A 217 -5.11 63.20 28.43
N ILE A 218 -6.08 63.17 27.51
CA ILE A 218 -6.71 61.91 27.08
C ILE A 218 -5.69 60.99 26.42
N ARG A 219 -4.78 61.53 25.60
CA ARG A 219 -3.72 60.73 24.96
C ARG A 219 -2.83 60.05 26.01
N ILE A 220 -2.39 60.80 27.02
CA ILE A 220 -1.54 60.28 28.10
C ILE A 220 -2.32 59.26 28.94
N GLN A 221 -3.56 59.55 29.34
CA GLN A 221 -4.41 58.61 30.09
C GLN A 221 -4.63 57.29 29.34
N LYS A 222 -4.83 57.36 28.02
CA LYS A 222 -4.95 56.17 27.19
C LYS A 222 -3.65 55.35 27.16
N ASN A 223 -2.49 56.00 27.08
CA ASN A 223 -1.20 55.30 27.14
C ASN A 223 -0.99 54.66 28.52
N LEU A 224 -1.28 55.39 29.59
CA LEU A 224 -1.21 54.92 30.98
C LEU A 224 -2.04 53.67 31.22
N SER A 225 -3.27 53.61 30.69
CA SER A 225 -4.18 52.46 30.86
C SER A 225 -3.68 51.14 30.27
N ARG A 226 -2.62 51.17 29.45
CA ARG A 226 -2.04 50.00 28.77
C ARG A 226 -0.70 49.55 29.36
N MET A 227 -0.17 50.29 30.33
CA MET A 227 1.09 49.99 30.99
C MET A 227 0.86 49.06 32.18
N ASP A 228 1.91 48.33 32.58
CA ASP A 228 1.88 47.54 33.80
C ASP A 228 1.94 48.46 35.04
N ASP A 229 1.18 48.13 36.10
CA ASP A 229 1.14 48.94 37.33
C ASP A 229 2.52 49.09 38.01
N SER A 230 3.45 48.18 37.73
CA SER A 230 4.82 48.21 38.25
C SER A 230 5.78 49.08 37.41
N THR A 231 5.33 49.65 36.30
CA THR A 231 6.16 50.49 35.43
C THR A 231 6.71 51.70 36.20
N LYS A 232 8.03 51.85 36.14
CA LYS A 232 8.75 52.86 36.91
C LYS A 232 8.36 54.27 36.47
N GLY A 233 7.99 55.11 37.44
CA GLY A 233 7.54 56.49 37.19
C GLY A 233 6.06 56.63 36.85
N LEU A 234 5.32 55.52 36.66
CA LEU A 234 3.89 55.54 36.31
C LEU A 234 3.06 56.30 37.36
N LYS A 235 3.30 56.00 38.65
CA LYS A 235 2.63 56.71 39.76
C LYS A 235 2.88 58.21 39.74
N GLN A 236 4.10 58.63 39.40
CA GLN A 236 4.44 60.05 39.29
C GLN A 236 3.70 60.70 38.12
N LEU A 237 3.64 60.03 36.96
CA LEU A 237 2.92 60.51 35.79
C LEU A 237 1.42 60.62 36.06
N ASN A 238 0.80 59.61 36.69
CA ASN A 238 -0.60 59.66 37.12
C ASN A 238 -0.87 60.88 38.01
N SER A 239 -0.02 61.11 39.01
CA SER A 239 -0.14 62.30 39.86
C SER A 239 0.05 63.62 39.08
N SER A 240 0.93 63.65 38.08
CA SER A 240 1.12 64.83 37.21
C SER A 240 -0.09 65.09 36.32
N VAL A 241 -0.68 64.04 35.73
CA VAL A 241 -1.92 64.10 34.96
C VAL A 241 -3.07 64.60 35.83
N GLN A 242 -3.19 64.11 37.07
CA GLN A 242 -4.20 64.59 38.01
C GLN A 242 -4.03 66.09 38.31
N ARG A 243 -2.79 66.55 38.56
CA ARG A 243 -2.53 67.98 38.83
C ARG A 243 -2.92 68.88 37.66
N ILE A 244 -2.61 68.47 36.43
CA ILE A 244 -3.00 69.27 35.26
C ILE A 244 -4.52 69.25 35.04
N GLN A 245 -5.20 68.13 35.33
CA GLN A 245 -6.67 68.06 35.32
C GLN A 245 -7.30 68.98 36.37
N ASP A 246 -6.77 68.99 37.59
CA ASP A 246 -7.26 69.87 38.66
C ASP A 246 -7.02 71.35 38.29
N ASN A 247 -5.88 71.67 37.66
CA ASN A 247 -5.63 73.01 37.12
C ASN A 247 -6.60 73.36 35.99
N PHE A 248 -6.87 72.41 35.09
CA PHE A 248 -7.82 72.57 34.00
C PHE A 248 -9.24 72.89 34.53
N ALA A 249 -9.69 72.14 35.52
CA ALA A 249 -10.95 72.35 36.26
C ALA A 249 -10.99 73.71 36.97
N SER A 250 -9.90 74.09 37.63
CA SER A 250 -9.80 75.38 38.34
C SER A 250 -9.90 76.58 37.40
N ASN A 251 -9.57 76.41 36.11
CA ASN A 251 -9.74 77.42 35.07
C ASN A 251 -11.13 77.42 34.43
N GLY A 252 -12.06 76.63 34.96
CA GLY A 252 -13.43 76.52 34.47
C GLY A 252 -13.59 75.59 33.27
N TYR A 253 -12.58 74.77 32.94
CA TYR A 253 -12.69 73.75 31.91
C TYR A 253 -12.94 72.37 32.53
N GLU A 254 -13.90 71.63 31.99
CA GLU A 254 -14.27 70.31 32.45
C GLU A 254 -14.07 69.28 31.33
N LEU A 255 -13.35 68.20 31.64
CA LEU A 255 -13.28 67.01 30.78
C LEU A 255 -14.41 66.07 31.17
N VAL A 256 -15.33 65.80 30.26
CA VAL A 256 -16.43 64.88 30.52
C VAL A 256 -15.91 63.45 30.43
N ASP A 257 -15.98 62.72 31.54
CA ASP A 257 -15.65 61.30 31.58
C ASP A 257 -16.72 60.50 30.82
N MET A 258 -16.29 59.77 29.79
CA MET A 258 -17.13 58.98 28.90
C MET A 258 -16.67 57.52 28.79
N LEU A 259 -15.49 57.18 29.31
CA LEU A 259 -14.90 55.86 29.08
C LEU A 259 -15.65 54.80 29.89
N GLY A 260 -15.99 53.67 29.26
CA GLY A 260 -16.72 52.57 29.90
C GLY A 260 -18.22 52.85 30.14
N LYS A 261 -18.73 54.02 29.74
CA LYS A 261 -20.16 54.35 29.84
C LYS A 261 -20.91 53.80 28.61
N GLU A 262 -22.20 53.56 28.79
CA GLU A 262 -23.08 53.17 27.68
C GLU A 262 -23.25 54.32 26.69
N TYR A 263 -23.22 54.00 25.41
CA TYR A 263 -23.46 54.95 24.34
C TYR A 263 -24.97 55.22 24.16
N ASN A 264 -25.33 56.46 23.84
CA ASN A 264 -26.70 56.89 23.59
C ASN A 264 -26.71 57.80 22.36
N GLU A 265 -27.62 57.56 21.43
CA GLU A 265 -27.75 58.33 20.17
C GLU A 265 -28.05 59.82 20.41
N GLY A 266 -28.60 60.19 21.58
CA GLY A 266 -28.85 61.58 21.97
C GLY A 266 -27.59 62.36 22.39
N MET A 267 -26.43 61.71 22.49
CA MET A 267 -25.16 62.38 22.79
C MET A 267 -24.69 63.22 21.59
N LYS A 268 -24.26 64.46 21.85
CA LYS A 268 -23.64 65.33 20.82
C LYS A 268 -22.16 64.95 20.61
N VAL A 269 -21.91 63.75 20.09
CA VAL A 269 -20.57 63.18 19.89
C VAL A 269 -20.42 62.59 18.49
N SER A 270 -19.18 62.45 18.03
CA SER A 270 -18.85 61.70 16.81
C SER A 270 -18.40 60.29 17.20
N ALA A 271 -19.22 59.28 16.88
CA ALA A 271 -18.98 57.90 17.29
C ALA A 271 -18.59 57.00 16.11
N ASN A 272 -17.54 56.20 16.30
CA ASN A 272 -17.13 55.13 15.39
C ASN A 272 -17.47 53.78 16.02
N PHE A 273 -18.27 52.96 15.35
CA PHE A 273 -18.69 51.66 15.88
C PHE A 273 -17.74 50.54 15.45
N VAL A 274 -17.35 49.69 16.40
CA VAL A 274 -16.45 48.54 16.18
C VAL A 274 -17.08 47.30 16.83
N PRO A 275 -17.18 46.15 16.13
CA PRO A 275 -17.71 44.93 16.72
C PRO A 275 -16.76 44.37 17.80
N SER A 276 -17.32 43.76 18.85
CA SER A 276 -16.57 43.16 19.95
C SER A 276 -17.26 41.90 20.45
N GLU A 277 -16.52 40.79 20.49
CA GLU A 277 -16.98 39.50 21.03
C GLU A 277 -17.00 39.46 22.57
N ASP A 278 -16.41 40.47 23.22
CA ASP A 278 -16.29 40.56 24.68
C ASP A 278 -17.52 41.22 25.34
N LEU A 279 -18.49 41.70 24.55
CA LEU A 279 -19.68 42.41 25.00
C LEU A 279 -20.95 41.60 24.69
N GLU A 280 -21.94 41.66 25.57
CA GLU A 280 -23.25 41.04 25.31
C GLU A 280 -23.92 41.65 24.07
N THR A 281 -24.57 40.81 23.27
CA THR A 281 -25.25 41.20 22.04
C THR A 281 -26.18 42.41 22.25
N GLY A 282 -25.94 43.47 21.47
CA GLY A 282 -26.71 44.71 21.52
C GLY A 282 -26.25 45.75 22.56
N LYS A 283 -25.28 45.43 23.43
CA LYS A 283 -24.64 46.45 24.28
C LYS A 283 -23.69 47.32 23.47
N GLN A 284 -23.76 48.63 23.70
CA GLN A 284 -22.91 49.63 23.07
C GLN A 284 -22.15 50.39 24.15
N ILE A 285 -20.85 50.13 24.27
CA ILE A 285 -20.01 50.73 25.33
C ILE A 285 -18.93 51.59 24.68
N ILE A 286 -18.69 52.76 25.25
CA ILE A 286 -17.61 53.65 24.83
C ILE A 286 -16.27 53.04 25.29
N THR A 287 -15.52 52.44 24.38
CA THR A 287 -14.27 51.71 24.71
C THR A 287 -13.02 52.54 24.48
N ARG A 288 -13.11 53.63 23.72
CA ARG A 288 -11.99 54.54 23.51
C ARG A 288 -12.44 55.97 23.25
N ILE A 289 -11.76 56.91 23.88
CA ILE A 289 -11.90 58.34 23.59
C ILE A 289 -10.78 58.73 22.61
N ILE A 290 -11.16 59.26 21.45
CA ILE A 290 -10.24 59.79 20.42
C ILE A 290 -9.99 61.27 20.68
N LYS A 291 -11.06 62.03 20.99
CA LYS A 291 -11.01 63.41 21.47
C LYS A 291 -11.99 63.58 22.63
N PRO A 292 -11.61 64.28 23.71
CA PRO A 292 -12.52 64.56 24.82
C PRO A 292 -13.63 65.52 24.41
N GLN A 293 -14.75 65.42 25.13
CA GLN A 293 -15.66 66.55 25.25
C GLN A 293 -15.10 67.52 26.31
N VAL A 294 -15.04 68.79 25.94
CA VAL A 294 -14.58 69.87 26.82
C VAL A 294 -15.72 70.86 27.01
N ASN A 295 -16.07 71.12 28.27
CA ASN A 295 -16.98 72.19 28.64
C ASN A 295 -16.20 73.35 29.26
N PHE A 296 -16.57 74.59 28.97
CA PHE A 296 -16.07 75.78 29.65
C PHE A 296 -17.22 76.47 30.38
N LYS A 297 -17.12 76.59 31.71
CA LYS A 297 -18.17 77.15 32.59
C LYS A 297 -19.57 76.57 32.33
N GLY A 298 -19.64 75.28 32.01
CA GLY A 298 -20.89 74.56 31.73
C GLY A 298 -21.35 74.58 30.26
N GLU A 299 -20.70 75.35 29.38
CA GLU A 299 -20.99 75.34 27.94
C GLU A 299 -20.03 74.42 27.18
N MET A 300 -20.55 73.54 26.33
CA MET A 300 -19.72 72.65 25.52
C MET A 300 -18.97 73.45 24.45
N ILE A 301 -17.64 73.43 24.51
CA ILE A 301 -16.74 74.10 23.55
C ILE A 301 -16.07 73.12 22.58
N GLN A 302 -16.02 71.83 22.93
CA GLN A 302 -15.55 70.76 22.05
C GLN A 302 -16.41 69.51 22.27
N ALA A 303 -16.92 68.93 21.18
CA ALA A 303 -17.65 67.65 21.20
C ALA A 303 -16.66 66.47 21.22
N ALA A 304 -17.02 65.38 21.92
CA ALA A 304 -16.17 64.19 21.96
C ALA A 304 -16.17 63.46 20.61
N GLN A 305 -15.03 62.85 20.31
CA GLN A 305 -14.91 61.84 19.26
C GLN A 305 -14.54 60.52 19.94
N ILE A 306 -15.34 59.48 19.73
CA ILE A 306 -15.27 58.24 20.50
C ILE A 306 -15.35 57.00 19.61
N GLU A 307 -14.84 55.89 20.12
CA GLU A 307 -15.04 54.54 19.58
C GLU A 307 -16.01 53.81 20.51
N VAL A 308 -17.02 53.20 19.92
CA VAL A 308 -18.07 52.45 20.61
C VAL A 308 -17.97 51.00 20.19
N SER A 309 -17.71 50.12 21.15
CA SER A 309 -17.74 48.69 20.89
C SER A 309 -19.18 48.18 20.99
N VAL A 310 -19.60 47.42 19.99
CA VAL A 310 -20.93 46.82 19.89
C VAL A 310 -20.79 45.31 20.07
N GLY A 311 -21.52 44.75 21.03
CA GLY A 311 -21.62 43.30 21.20
C GLY A 311 -22.39 42.67 20.05
N GLU A 312 -21.77 41.72 19.35
CA GLU A 312 -22.39 40.92 18.28
C GLU A 312 -23.20 39.73 18.82
#